data_AF-A0A2P6S2V0-F1
#
_entry.id   AF-A0A2P6S2V0-F1
#
_cell.length_a   1.000
_cell.length_b   1.000
_cell.length_c   1.000
_cell.angle_alpha   90.00
_cell.angle_beta   90.00
_cell.angle_gamma   90.00
#
_symmetry.space_group_name_H-M   'P 1'
#
loop_
_entity.id
_entity.type
_entity.pdbx_description
1 polymer ?
#
loop_
_entity_poly.entity_id
_entity_poly.type
_entity_poly.pdbx_seq_one_letter_code
_entity_poly.pdbx_strand_id
1 'polypeptide(L)'
;MESMAAAAVPSVMINLKALSHYNYEHWRFRVKTYLLAEDLWDLIEGKNEHPKPEDKDWSKRNAKALHAIHISCGDDSESSITGMKTAREAWNKLEEKFGPKKSVPALLHSGTETHD
;
A
#
# COMPACT_ATOMS: atom_id res chain seq x y z
N MET A 1 37.43 2.69 17.64
CA MET A 1 36.46 2.29 16.60
C MET A 1 35.18 1.93 17.31
N GLU A 2 34.21 2.85 17.32
CA GLU A 2 32.91 2.60 17.96
C GLU A 2 32.15 1.58 17.12
N SER A 3 31.86 0.43 17.74
CA SER A 3 31.10 -0.63 17.11
C SER A 3 29.65 -0.16 17.00
N MET A 4 29.19 0.15 15.79
CA MET A 4 27.76 0.43 15.56
C MET A 4 26.97 -0.83 15.90
N ALA A 5 26.21 -0.77 16.99
CA ALA A 5 25.20 -1.76 17.30
C ALA A 5 24.21 -1.80 16.14
N ALA A 6 24.13 -2.94 15.44
CA ALA A 6 23.03 -3.19 14.53
C ALA A 6 21.76 -3.20 15.38
N ALA A 7 21.03 -2.09 15.40
CA ALA A 7 19.70 -2.04 15.98
C ALA A 7 18.88 -3.09 15.23
N ALA A 8 18.64 -4.23 15.90
CA ALA A 8 17.67 -5.19 15.44
C ALA A 8 16.33 -4.46 15.49
N VAL A 9 15.91 -3.91 14.35
CA VAL A 9 14.56 -3.40 14.17
C VAL A 9 13.67 -4.56 14.60
N PRO A 10 12.91 -4.46 15.71
CA PRO A 10 11.97 -5.50 16.05
C PRO A 10 11.11 -5.65 14.81
N SER A 11 11.10 -6.85 14.23
CA SER A 11 10.38 -7.12 13.01
C SER A 11 8.89 -7.14 13.36
N VAL A 12 8.33 -5.95 13.64
CA VAL A 12 6.94 -5.69 14.05
C VAL A 12 5.97 -6.31 13.06
N MET A 13 6.43 -6.52 11.82
CA MET A 13 5.65 -7.10 10.75
C MET A 13 5.48 -8.63 10.83
N ILE A 14 6.34 -9.37 11.55
CA ILE A 14 6.31 -10.85 11.57
C ILE A 14 5.09 -11.42 12.31
N ASN A 15 4.49 -10.68 13.25
CA ASN A 15 3.30 -11.11 13.99
C ASN A 15 1.97 -10.51 13.45
N LEU A 16 1.99 -9.89 12.27
CA LEU A 16 0.80 -9.26 11.72
C LEU A 16 -0.08 -10.28 10.99
N LYS A 17 -1.37 -10.32 11.34
CA LYS A 17 -2.38 -10.99 10.52
C LYS A 17 -2.34 -10.42 9.10
N ALA A 18 -1.97 -11.28 8.15
CA ALA A 18 -1.87 -11.02 6.72
C ALA A 18 -3.16 -10.38 6.16
N LEU A 19 -3.03 -9.58 5.11
CA LEU A 19 -4.16 -8.92 4.45
C LEU A 19 -5.20 -9.93 3.95
N SER A 20 -6.46 -9.66 4.23
CA SER A 20 -7.62 -10.35 3.70
C SER A 20 -8.79 -9.39 3.50
N HIS A 21 -9.86 -9.85 2.85
CA HIS A 21 -11.09 -9.06 2.64
C HIS A 21 -11.80 -8.63 3.94
N TYR A 22 -11.46 -9.21 5.09
CA TYR A 22 -12.11 -8.94 6.36
C TYR A 22 -11.32 -8.02 7.29
N ASN A 23 -10.05 -7.75 6.98
CA ASN A 23 -9.18 -6.99 7.88
C ASN A 23 -8.50 -5.78 7.23
N TYR A 24 -8.97 -5.36 6.06
CA TYR A 24 -8.36 -4.28 5.29
C TYR A 24 -8.11 -3.01 6.12
N GLU A 25 -9.10 -2.50 6.86
CA GLU A 25 -8.92 -1.28 7.67
C GLU A 25 -7.86 -1.44 8.74
N HIS A 26 -7.82 -2.59 9.42
CA HIS A 26 -6.79 -2.90 10.40
C HIS A 26 -5.42 -3.05 9.74
N TRP A 27 -5.33 -3.73 8.60
CA TRP A 27 -4.10 -3.82 7.80
C TRP A 27 -3.60 -2.44 7.39
N ARG A 28 -4.48 -1.62 6.81
CA ARG A 28 -4.21 -0.26 6.34
C ARG A 28 -3.66 0.59 7.47
N PHE A 29 -4.31 0.58 8.64
CA PHE A 29 -3.86 1.31 9.81
C PHE A 29 -2.43 0.91 10.24
N ARG A 30 -2.16 -0.41 10.32
CA ARG A 30 -0.88 -0.94 10.78
C ARG A 30 0.26 -0.62 9.80
N VAL A 31 0.07 -0.90 8.51
CA VAL A 31 1.07 -0.62 7.47
C VAL A 31 1.31 0.88 7.34
N LYS A 32 0.25 1.71 7.33
CA LYS A 32 0.39 3.17 7.30
C LYS A 32 1.18 3.69 8.51
N THR A 33 0.92 3.17 9.71
CA THR A 33 1.64 3.57 10.92
C THR A 33 3.13 3.26 10.82
N TYR A 34 3.49 2.07 10.31
CA TYR A 34 4.88 1.71 10.06
C TYR A 34 5.54 2.63 9.03
N LEU A 35 4.87 2.88 7.89
CA LEU A 35 5.39 3.76 6.84
C LEU A 35 5.57 5.21 7.35
N LEU A 36 4.69 5.71 8.21
CA LEU A 36 4.86 7.02 8.85
C LEU A 36 6.06 7.06 9.81
N ALA A 37 6.24 6.01 10.63
CA ALA A 37 7.36 5.92 11.56
C ALA A 37 8.72 5.87 10.85
N GLU A 38 8.75 5.32 9.64
CA GLU A 38 9.93 5.19 8.80
C GLU A 38 10.11 6.35 7.80
N ASP A 39 9.25 7.37 7.87
CA ASP A 39 9.23 8.50 6.92
C ASP A 39 9.16 8.03 5.45
N LEU A 40 8.23 7.12 5.16
CA LEU A 40 8.00 6.52 3.84
C LEU A 40 6.60 6.80 3.27
N TRP A 41 5.69 7.36 4.06
CA TRP A 41 4.28 7.56 3.67
C TRP A 41 4.11 8.58 2.54
N ASP A 42 5.01 9.56 2.45
CA ASP A 42 5.09 10.55 1.36
C ASP A 42 5.22 9.92 -0.04
N LEU A 43 5.87 8.75 -0.15
CA LEU A 43 5.93 7.97 -1.39
C LEU A 43 4.56 7.43 -1.82
N ILE A 44 3.71 7.08 -0.86
CA ILE A 44 2.35 6.56 -1.11
C ILE A 44 1.42 7.72 -1.48
N GLU A 45 1.53 8.85 -0.80
CA GLU A 45 0.75 10.06 -1.10
C GLU A 45 1.08 10.65 -2.47
N GLY A 46 2.25 10.32 -3.03
CA GLY A 46 2.70 10.87 -4.29
C GLY A 46 3.35 12.24 -4.16
N LYS A 47 3.69 12.70 -2.95
CA LYS A 47 4.33 14.01 -2.75
C LYS A 47 5.73 14.09 -3.36
N ASN A 48 6.41 12.94 -3.51
CA ASN A 48 7.66 12.81 -4.27
C ASN A 48 7.36 12.24 -5.65
N GLU A 49 6.62 13.01 -6.44
CA GLU A 49 5.81 12.51 -7.57
C GLU A 49 6.60 11.99 -8.78
N HIS A 50 7.93 11.97 -8.74
CA HIS A 50 8.72 11.49 -9.86
C HIS A 50 9.68 10.39 -9.41
N PRO A 51 9.50 9.13 -9.86
CA PRO A 51 10.57 8.14 -9.82
C PRO A 51 11.71 8.72 -10.66
N LYS A 52 12.70 9.31 -9.99
CA LYS A 52 13.98 9.65 -10.61
C LYS A 52 14.77 8.35 -10.54
N PRO A 53 14.92 7.60 -11.66
CA PRO A 53 15.60 6.29 -11.62
C PRO A 53 17.06 6.41 -11.17
N GLU A 54 17.60 7.62 -11.23
CA GLU A 54 18.97 7.99 -10.84
C GLU A 54 19.09 8.35 -9.35
N ASP A 55 17.97 8.57 -8.67
CA ASP A 55 17.92 8.87 -7.23
C ASP A 55 17.96 7.56 -6.44
N LYS A 56 19.15 7.23 -5.96
CA LYS A 56 19.42 6.03 -5.15
C LYS A 56 18.68 6.07 -3.81
N ASP A 57 18.48 7.25 -3.23
CA ASP A 57 17.82 7.40 -1.94
C ASP A 57 16.31 7.17 -2.10
N TRP A 58 15.71 7.77 -3.12
CA TRP A 58 14.32 7.47 -3.50
C TRP A 58 14.13 5.98 -3.78
N SER A 59 15.02 5.37 -4.58
CA SER A 59 14.93 3.95 -4.93
C SER A 59 15.00 3.05 -3.70
N LYS A 60 15.88 3.35 -2.75
CA LYS A 60 16.01 2.61 -1.49
C LYS A 60 14.77 2.77 -0.60
N ARG A 61 14.23 3.98 -0.47
CA ARG A 61 13.01 4.26 0.31
C ARG A 61 11.79 3.56 -0.32
N ASN A 62 11.64 3.63 -1.64
CA ASN A 62 10.60 2.90 -2.38
C ASN A 62 10.71 1.39 -2.18
N ALA A 63 11.91 0.82 -2.30
CA ALA A 63 12.12 -0.62 -2.07
C ALA A 63 11.76 -1.03 -0.63
N LYS A 64 12.11 -0.20 0.37
CA LYS A 64 11.75 -0.46 1.78
C LYS A 64 10.24 -0.42 2.00
N ALA A 65 9.55 0.58 1.41
CA ALA A 65 8.10 0.70 1.51
C ALA A 65 7.38 -0.46 0.80
N LEU A 66 7.83 -0.84 -0.41
CA LEU A 66 7.27 -1.96 -1.16
C LEU A 66 7.48 -3.28 -0.41
N HIS A 67 8.66 -3.50 0.17
CA HIS A 67 8.93 -4.67 0.99
C HIS A 67 7.98 -4.75 2.19
N ALA A 68 7.75 -3.64 2.91
CA ALA A 68 6.82 -3.59 4.03
C ALA A 68 5.38 -3.95 3.61
N ILE A 69 4.94 -3.51 2.43
CA ILE A 69 3.64 -3.90 1.87
C ILE A 69 3.63 -5.40 1.58
N HIS A 70 4.64 -5.93 0.89
CA HIS A 70 4.72 -7.36 0.53
C HIS A 70 4.69 -8.28 1.75
N ILE A 71 5.51 -8.03 2.77
CA ILE A 71 5.54 -8.90 3.97
C ILE A 71 4.26 -8.81 4.82
N SER A 72 3.42 -7.81 4.57
CA SER A 72 2.11 -7.67 5.22
C SER A 72 0.97 -8.32 4.43
N CYS A 73 1.24 -8.70 3.19
CA CYS A 73 0.32 -9.43 2.33
C CYS A 73 0.37 -10.93 2.66
N GLY A 74 -0.78 -11.59 2.58
CA GLY A 74 -0.84 -13.05 2.47
C GLY A 74 -0.85 -13.46 1.00
N ASP A 75 -0.69 -14.76 0.73
CA ASP A 75 -0.57 -15.36 -0.61
C ASP A 75 -1.63 -14.84 -1.61
N ASP A 76 -2.89 -14.71 -1.19
CA ASP A 76 -4.02 -14.24 -2.02
C ASP A 76 -3.90 -12.76 -2.45
N SER A 77 -3.21 -11.95 -1.65
CA SER A 77 -2.98 -10.53 -1.91
C SER A 77 -1.67 -10.27 -2.64
N GLU A 78 -0.66 -11.13 -2.45
CA GLU A 78 0.65 -11.02 -3.10
C GLU A 78 0.51 -11.14 -4.63
N SER A 79 -0.30 -12.10 -5.11
CA SER A 79 -0.59 -12.28 -6.54
C SER A 79 -1.10 -11.01 -7.25
N SER A 80 -1.72 -10.09 -6.50
CA SER A 80 -2.32 -8.87 -7.05
C SER A 80 -1.33 -7.73 -7.20
N ILE A 81 -0.20 -7.79 -6.49
CA ILE A 81 0.85 -6.77 -6.50
C ILE A 81 2.17 -7.28 -7.10
N THR A 82 2.23 -8.57 -7.49
CA THR A 82 3.36 -9.14 -8.23
C THR A 82 3.65 -8.31 -9.48
N GLY A 83 4.91 -7.84 -9.60
CA GLY A 83 5.38 -7.05 -10.74
C GLY A 83 5.20 -5.53 -10.62
N MET A 84 4.61 -5.04 -9.53
CA MET A 84 4.55 -3.59 -9.25
C MET A 84 5.93 -3.05 -8.87
N LYS A 85 6.27 -1.88 -9.41
CA LYS A 85 7.62 -1.29 -9.25
C LYS A 85 7.69 -0.30 -8.11
N THR A 86 6.54 0.27 -7.75
CA THR A 86 6.45 1.27 -6.69
C THR A 86 5.54 0.84 -5.56
N ALA A 87 5.90 1.27 -4.35
CA ALA A 87 5.06 1.05 -3.17
C ALA A 87 3.67 1.70 -3.34
N ARG A 88 3.59 2.82 -4.06
CA ARG A 88 2.34 3.52 -4.38
C ARG A 88 1.41 2.68 -5.25
N GLU A 89 1.93 2.07 -6.32
CA GLU A 89 1.15 1.18 -7.18
C GLU A 89 0.60 0.00 -6.37
N ALA A 90 1.46 -0.65 -5.59
CA ALA A 90 1.06 -1.77 -4.72
C ALA A 90 -0.03 -1.36 -3.73
N TRP A 91 0.15 -0.25 -3.02
CA TRP A 91 -0.83 0.28 -2.09
C TRP A 91 -2.19 0.53 -2.75
N ASN A 92 -2.20 1.25 -3.88
CA ASN A 92 -3.43 1.60 -4.58
C ASN A 92 -4.17 0.36 -5.07
N LYS A 93 -3.45 -0.66 -5.54
CA LYS A 93 -4.08 -1.91 -6.00
C LYS A 93 -4.73 -2.69 -4.87
N LEU A 94 -4.10 -2.71 -3.69
CA LEU A 94 -4.66 -3.34 -2.51
C LEU A 94 -5.89 -2.56 -2.01
N GLU A 95 -5.84 -1.23 -2.02
CA GLU A 95 -7.00 -0.38 -1.68
C GLU A 95 -8.17 -0.59 -2.65
N GLU A 96 -7.90 -0.73 -3.95
CA GLU A 96 -8.92 -1.04 -4.96
C GLU A 96 -9.57 -2.42 -4.70
N LYS A 97 -8.77 -3.44 -4.39
CA LYS A 97 -9.24 -4.83 -4.27
C LYS A 97 -9.90 -5.14 -2.92
N PHE A 98 -9.35 -4.61 -1.83
CA PHE A 98 -9.72 -4.97 -0.46
C PHE A 98 -10.38 -3.82 0.31
N GLY A 99 -10.29 -2.59 -0.19
CA GLY A 99 -10.93 -1.43 0.40
C GLY A 99 -12.46 -1.49 0.34
N PRO A 100 -13.13 -0.63 1.10
CA PRO A 100 -14.58 -0.51 1.04
C PRO A 100 -15.01 -0.17 -0.39
N LYS A 101 -15.97 -0.93 -0.92
CA LYS A 101 -16.54 -0.65 -2.24
C LYS A 101 -17.14 0.76 -2.21
N LYS A 102 -16.59 1.67 -3.00
CA LYS A 102 -17.25 2.96 -3.25
C LYS A 102 -18.57 2.64 -3.95
N SER A 103 -19.68 2.76 -3.23
CA SER A 103 -21.00 2.64 -3.83
C SER A 103 -21.15 3.75 -4.86
N VAL A 104 -21.31 3.37 -6.13
CA VAL A 104 -21.71 4.33 -7.18
C VAL A 104 -23.07 4.89 -6.75
N PRO A 105 -23.26 6.22 -6.66
CA PRO A 105 -24.59 6.78 -6.42
C PRO A 105 -25.52 6.30 -7.52
N ALA A 106 -26.57 5.57 -7.14
CA ALA A 106 -27.56 5.02 -8.05
C ALA A 106 -28.47 6.12 -8.61
N LEU A 107 -27.95 7.03 -9.44
CA LEU A 107 -28.75 8.05 -10.11
C LEU A 107 -28.11 8.37 -11.47
N LEU A 108 -28.56 7.67 -12.51
CA LEU A 108 -28.64 8.10 -13.92
C LEU A 108 -29.22 6.93 -14.75
N HIS A 109 -30.47 6.57 -14.50
CA HIS A 109 -31.32 5.83 -15.44
C HIS A 109 -32.69 6.52 -15.58
N SER A 110 -32.72 7.85 -15.61
CA SER A 110 -33.91 8.58 -16.05
C SER A 110 -33.73 8.96 -17.51
N GLY A 111 -34.26 8.14 -18.40
CA GLY A 111 -34.33 8.49 -19.81
C GLY A 111 -34.60 7.31 -20.72
N THR A 112 -35.80 6.75 -20.66
CA THR A 112 -36.62 6.40 -21.83
C THR A 112 -38.00 5.94 -21.34
N GLU A 113 -38.96 6.86 -21.25
CA GLU A 113 -40.35 6.52 -21.50
C GLU A 113 -40.80 7.39 -22.67
N THR A 114 -40.65 6.84 -23.87
CA THR A 114 -41.54 7.14 -24.99
C THR A 114 -42.86 6.44 -24.69
N HIS A 115 -43.95 7.19 -24.59
CA HIS A 115 -45.30 6.62 -24.71
C HIS A 115 -46.04 7.37 -25.81
N ASP A 116 -46.74 6.57 -26.61
CA ASP A 116 -47.42 6.80 -27.89
C ASP A 116 -48.10 8.15 -28.14
#